data_AF-A0A978TBM7-F1
#
_entry.id   AF-A0A978TBM7-F1
#
_cell.length_a   1.000
_cell.length_b   1.000
_cell.length_c   1.000
_cell.angle_alpha   90.00
_cell.angle_beta   90.00
_cell.angle_gamma   90.00
#
_symmetry.space_group_name_H-M   'P 1'
#
loop_
_entity.id
_entity.type
_entity.pdbx_description
1 polymer ?
#
loop_
_entity_poly.entity_id
_entity_poly.type
_entity_poly.pdbx_seq_one_letter_code
_entity_poly.pdbx_strand_id
1 'polypeptide(L)'
;MMLTNHQLLQELQQKRLQLQTFRQASGMALQSLLDQYDWGVISGAGHNGLPLLTLRFDHRIALDDPFLLNLAEQAERTWGPVDFALFSGETQEPLRVLSQTLLDQRWRWRQSRS
;
A
#
# COMPACT_ATOMS: atom_id res chain seq x y z
N MET A 1 23.37 13.99 4.62
CA MET A 1 23.25 14.73 3.35
C MET A 1 21.90 15.42 3.35
N MET A 2 21.84 16.75 3.36
CA MET A 2 20.57 17.47 3.13
C MET A 2 20.31 17.53 1.63
N LEU A 3 19.12 17.09 1.19
CA LEU A 3 18.63 17.28 -0.17
C LEU A 3 18.57 18.79 -0.46
N THR A 4 19.03 19.20 -1.64
CA THR A 4 18.83 20.59 -2.09
C THR A 4 17.34 20.85 -2.32
N ASN A 5 16.86 22.07 -2.12
CA ASN A 5 15.43 22.41 -2.31
C ASN A 5 14.86 21.97 -3.67
N HIS A 6 15.69 21.94 -4.72
CA HIS A 6 15.29 21.44 -6.05
C HIS A 6 15.09 19.92 -6.09
N GLN A 7 15.96 19.15 -5.44
CA GLN A 7 15.81 17.70 -5.34
C GLN A 7 14.56 17.33 -4.55
N LEU A 8 14.28 18.06 -3.47
CA LEU A 8 13.06 17.88 -2.69
C LEU A 8 11.80 18.18 -3.52
N LEU A 9 11.80 19.27 -4.30
CA LEU A 9 10.70 19.61 -5.20
C LEU A 9 10.46 18.53 -6.26
N GLN A 10 11.52 17.96 -6.84
CA GLN A 10 11.41 16.88 -7.82
C GLN A 10 10.83 15.61 -7.19
N GLU A 11 11.30 15.20 -6.02
CA GLU A 11 10.74 14.05 -5.30
C GLU A 11 9.26 14.26 -4.94
N LEU A 12 8.89 15.46 -4.47
CA LEU A 12 7.50 15.78 -4.16
C LEU A 12 6.60 15.75 -5.39
N GLN A 13 7.09 16.24 -6.53
CA GLN A 13 6.35 16.17 -7.80
C GLN A 13 6.18 14.72 -8.27
N GLN A 14 7.22 13.89 -8.17
CA GLN A 14 7.14 12.47 -8.52
C GLN A 14 6.16 11.72 -7.62
N LYS A 15 6.22 11.94 -6.30
CA LYS A 15 5.27 11.35 -5.34
C LYS A 15 3.83 11.79 -5.65
N ARG A 16 3.61 13.07 -5.95
CA ARG A 16 2.29 13.59 -6.33
C ARG A 16 1.75 12.92 -7.59
N LEU A 17 2.59 12.74 -8.61
CA LEU A 17 2.19 12.09 -9.85
C LEU A 17 1.83 10.62 -9.61
N GLN A 18 2.65 9.87 -8.87
CA GLN A 18 2.37 8.47 -8.52
C GLN A 18 1.03 8.33 -7.78
N LEU A 19 0.76 9.21 -6.81
CA LEU A 19 -0.50 9.22 -6.07
C LEU A 19 -1.70 9.56 -6.99
N GLN A 20 -1.53 10.49 -7.92
CA GLN A 20 -2.58 10.84 -8.89
C GLN A 20 -2.87 9.68 -9.83
N THR A 21 -1.85 9.03 -10.37
CA THR A 21 -2.00 7.84 -11.23
C THR A 21 -2.71 6.71 -10.49
N PHE A 22 -2.33 6.46 -9.23
CA PHE A 22 -2.97 5.44 -8.42
C PHE A 22 -4.43 5.77 -8.08
N ARG A 23 -4.73 7.04 -7.76
CA ARG A 23 -6.12 7.49 -7.60
C ARG A 23 -6.92 7.29 -8.89
N GLN A 24 -6.38 7.65 -10.05
CA GLN A 24 -7.11 7.44 -11.31
C GLN A 24 -7.35 5.95 -11.65
N ALA A 25 -6.43 5.07 -11.27
CA ALA A 25 -6.57 3.63 -11.47
C ALA A 25 -7.51 2.96 -10.45
N SER A 26 -7.63 3.50 -9.24
CA SER A 26 -8.46 2.94 -8.18
C SER A 26 -9.92 3.41 -8.28
N GLY A 27 -10.86 2.49 -8.03
CA GLY A 27 -12.28 2.83 -7.96
C GLY A 27 -12.60 3.78 -6.80
N MET A 28 -13.68 4.56 -6.92
CA MET A 28 -14.09 5.55 -5.91
C MET A 28 -14.20 4.97 -4.49
N ALA A 29 -14.67 3.73 -4.35
CA ALA A 29 -14.79 3.08 -3.03
C ALA A 29 -13.45 2.89 -2.33
N LEU A 30 -12.39 2.51 -3.07
CA LEU A 30 -11.05 2.35 -2.50
C LEU A 30 -10.45 3.70 -2.12
N GLN A 31 -10.66 4.72 -2.95
CA GLN A 31 -10.22 6.09 -2.66
C GLN A 31 -10.88 6.66 -1.40
N SER A 32 -12.21 6.53 -1.28
CA SER A 32 -12.94 7.01 -0.10
C SER A 32 -12.49 6.34 1.19
N LEU A 33 -12.03 5.09 1.13
CA LEU A 33 -11.45 4.40 2.29
C LEU A 33 -10.02 4.89 2.57
N LEU A 34 -9.19 5.04 1.54
CA LEU A 34 -7.84 5.59 1.68
C LEU A 34 -7.84 7.02 2.23
N ASP A 35 -8.83 7.83 1.89
CA ASP A 35 -8.97 9.20 2.41
C ASP A 35 -9.28 9.24 3.92
N GLN A 36 -9.65 8.11 4.54
CA GLN A 36 -9.87 7.99 5.99
C GLN A 36 -8.61 7.63 6.77
N TYR A 37 -7.55 7.17 6.09
CA TYR A 37 -6.34 6.67 6.72
C TYR A 37 -5.11 7.46 6.30
N ASP A 38 -4.08 7.46 7.15
CA ASP A 38 -2.78 7.98 6.78
C ASP A 38 -2.04 6.93 5.95
N TRP A 39 -1.73 7.27 4.69
CA TRP A 39 -1.06 6.37 3.76
C TRP A 39 -0.13 7.10 2.80
N GLY A 40 0.81 6.34 2.23
CA GLY A 40 1.75 6.87 1.25
C GLY A 40 2.53 5.78 0.54
N VAL A 41 3.29 6.18 -0.47
CA VAL A 41 4.15 5.29 -1.26
C VAL A 41 5.55 5.86 -1.29
N ILE A 42 6.54 5.00 -1.01
CA ILE A 42 7.96 5.32 -1.03
C ILE A 42 8.62 4.39 -2.05
N SER A 43 9.09 4.95 -3.15
CA SER A 43 9.78 4.19 -4.19
C SER A 43 11.09 3.59 -3.64
N GLY A 44 11.36 2.32 -3.91
CA GLY A 44 12.63 1.67 -3.58
C GLY A 44 12.86 1.31 -2.11
N ALA A 45 11.90 1.57 -1.21
CA ALA A 45 12.06 1.36 0.23
C ALA A 45 11.53 0.01 0.74
N GLY A 46 10.94 -0.79 -0.15
CA GLY A 46 10.43 -2.12 0.13
C GLY A 46 11.51 -3.19 0.03
N HIS A 47 11.14 -4.42 0.37
CA HIS A 47 11.98 -5.59 0.17
C HIS A 47 12.52 -5.65 -1.28
N ASN A 48 13.81 -5.92 -1.47
CA ASN A 48 14.50 -5.95 -2.78
C ASN A 48 14.34 -4.68 -3.63
N GLY A 49 14.10 -3.52 -3.02
CA GLY A 49 13.91 -2.26 -3.75
C GLY A 49 12.53 -2.13 -4.38
N LEU A 50 11.56 -2.94 -3.97
CA LEU A 50 10.16 -2.75 -4.37
C LEU A 50 9.62 -1.41 -3.83
N PRO A 51 8.58 -0.84 -4.45
CA PRO A 51 7.81 0.23 -3.82
C PRO A 51 7.31 -0.21 -2.45
N LEU A 52 7.33 0.69 -1.47
CA LEU A 52 6.78 0.48 -0.14
C LEU A 52 5.50 1.31 0.02
N LEU A 53 4.37 0.66 0.24
CA LEU A 53 3.14 1.31 0.65
C LEU A 53 3.05 1.32 2.18
N THR A 54 3.00 2.50 2.77
CA THR A 54 2.78 2.68 4.21
C THR A 54 1.31 2.97 4.43
N LEU A 55 0.69 2.29 5.40
CA LEU A 55 -0.72 2.49 5.73
C LEU A 55 -0.92 2.37 7.23
N ARG A 56 -1.58 3.37 7.82
CA ARG A 56 -1.82 3.45 9.26
C ARG A 56 -3.31 3.42 9.55
N PHE A 57 -3.69 2.42 10.33
CA PHE A 57 -5.02 2.24 10.88
C PHE A 57 -5.04 2.69 12.33
N ASP A 58 -6.18 3.21 12.77
CA ASP A 58 -6.48 3.53 14.17
C ASP A 58 -6.97 2.31 14.98
N HIS A 59 -7.07 1.15 14.33
CA HIS A 59 -7.58 -0.10 14.88
C HIS A 59 -6.71 -1.31 14.53
N ARG A 60 -7.12 -2.50 14.97
CA ARG A 60 -6.49 -3.79 14.64
C ARG A 60 -6.63 -4.10 13.16
N ILE A 61 -5.57 -4.66 12.58
CA ILE A 61 -5.52 -4.99 11.17
C ILE A 61 -5.65 -6.50 11.00
N ALA A 62 -6.63 -6.93 10.21
CA ALA A 62 -6.73 -8.30 9.74
C ALA A 62 -6.16 -8.38 8.32
N LEU A 63 -5.23 -9.30 8.06
CA LEU A 63 -4.57 -9.38 6.74
C LEU A 63 -5.51 -9.89 5.62
N ASP A 64 -6.64 -10.49 5.99
CA ASP A 64 -7.71 -10.91 5.09
C ASP A 64 -8.80 -9.84 4.90
N ASP A 65 -8.56 -8.60 5.38
CA ASP A 65 -9.48 -7.49 5.21
C ASP A 65 -9.70 -7.21 3.70
N PRO A 66 -10.96 -7.17 3.21
CA PRO A 66 -11.28 -6.91 1.81
C PRO A 66 -10.69 -5.60 1.26
N PHE A 67 -10.54 -4.58 2.10
CA PHE A 67 -9.90 -3.34 1.73
C PHE A 67 -8.41 -3.54 1.46
N LEU A 68 -7.69 -4.27 2.32
CA LEU A 68 -6.27 -4.58 2.11
C LEU A 68 -6.03 -5.44 0.87
N LEU A 69 -6.92 -6.41 0.60
CA LEU A 69 -6.85 -7.24 -0.60
C LEU A 69 -7.07 -6.41 -1.87
N ASN A 70 -8.10 -5.58 -1.89
CA ASN A 70 -8.38 -4.68 -3.02
C ASN A 70 -7.22 -3.68 -3.22
N LEU A 71 -6.68 -3.14 -2.12
CA LEU A 71 -5.53 -2.24 -2.16
C LEU A 71 -4.29 -2.93 -2.74
N ALA A 72 -3.98 -4.15 -2.30
CA ALA A 72 -2.88 -4.95 -2.84
C ALA A 72 -3.06 -5.22 -4.34
N GLU A 73 -4.28 -5.55 -4.78
CA GLU A 73 -4.57 -5.84 -6.18
C GLU A 73 -4.41 -4.60 -7.07
N GLN A 74 -4.93 -3.44 -6.65
CA GLN A 74 -4.76 -2.20 -7.41
C GLN A 74 -3.32 -1.70 -7.40
N ALA A 75 -2.62 -1.82 -6.27
CA ALA A 75 -1.22 -1.43 -6.16
C ALA A 75 -0.34 -2.28 -7.08
N GLU A 76 -0.57 -3.60 -7.10
CA GLU A 76 0.16 -4.52 -7.96
C GLU A 76 -0.11 -4.29 -9.44
N ARG A 77 -1.36 -4.00 -9.82
CA ARG A 77 -1.70 -3.61 -11.20
C ARG A 77 -1.04 -2.30 -11.64
N THR A 78 -0.80 -1.38 -10.70
CA THR A 78 -0.24 -0.05 -10.99
C THR A 78 1.29 -0.06 -11.05
N TRP A 79 1.95 -0.80 -10.14
CA TRP A 79 3.40 -0.70 -9.94
C TRP A 79 4.15 -2.05 -10.04
N GLY A 80 3.46 -3.16 -10.26
CA GLY A 80 4.02 -4.50 -10.04
C GLY A 80 4.10 -4.81 -8.54
N PRO A 81 4.88 -5.81 -8.11
CA PRO A 81 4.93 -6.22 -6.70
C PRO A 81 5.26 -5.06 -5.75
N VAL A 82 4.54 -4.97 -4.63
CA VAL A 82 4.66 -3.87 -3.64
C VAL A 82 4.86 -4.44 -2.25
N ASP A 83 5.76 -3.87 -1.46
CA ASP A 83 5.89 -4.16 -0.03
C ASP A 83 4.92 -3.27 0.76
N PHE A 84 4.24 -3.82 1.76
CA PHE A 84 3.35 -3.06 2.66
C PHE A 84 4.00 -2.94 4.03
N ALA A 85 3.96 -1.73 4.60
CA ALA A 85 4.19 -1.48 6.02
C ALA A 85 2.87 -1.03 6.67
N LEU A 86 2.26 -1.95 7.41
CA LEU A 86 0.96 -1.78 8.04
C LEU A 86 1.13 -1.41 9.51
N PHE A 87 0.71 -0.21 9.88
CA PHE A 87 0.74 0.29 11.27
C PHE A 87 -0.65 0.16 11.88
N SER A 88 -0.76 -0.52 13.01
CA SER A 88 -2.02 -0.65 13.75
C SER A 88 -2.10 0.36 14.88
N GLY A 89 -3.30 0.64 15.37
CA GLY A 89 -3.49 1.48 16.56
C GLY A 89 -2.91 0.86 17.85
N GLU A 90 -2.52 -0.41 17.83
CA GLU A 90 -2.03 -1.15 19.01
C GLU A 90 -0.51 -1.23 19.10
N THR A 91 0.20 -1.10 17.98
CA THR A 91 1.64 -1.31 17.90
C THR A 91 2.33 -0.18 17.13
N GLN A 92 3.46 0.28 17.65
CA GLN A 92 4.32 1.22 16.90
C GLN A 92 5.18 0.51 15.84
N GLU A 93 5.37 -0.80 16.00
CA GLU A 93 6.08 -1.63 15.04
C GLU A 93 5.17 -1.98 13.85
N PRO A 94 5.57 -1.66 12.60
CA PRO A 94 4.79 -2.00 11.43
C PRO A 94 4.90 -3.48 11.10
N LEU A 95 3.78 -4.08 10.72
CA LEU A 95 3.76 -5.38 10.08
C LEU A 95 4.17 -5.22 8.61
N ARG A 96 5.22 -5.93 8.18
CA ARG A 96 5.70 -5.94 6.80
C ARG A 96 5.13 -7.14 6.04
N VAL A 97 4.51 -6.91 4.89
CA VAL A 97 3.90 -7.97 4.07
C VAL A 97 3.98 -7.61 2.59
N LEU A 98 4.37 -8.57 1.74
CA LEU A 98 4.38 -8.35 0.29
C LEU A 98 2.95 -8.38 -0.27
N SER A 99 2.68 -7.59 -1.30
CA SER A 99 1.42 -7.59 -2.07
C SER A 99 1.08 -9.01 -2.50
N GLN A 100 2.07 -9.71 -3.05
CA GLN A 100 1.96 -11.11 -3.42
C GLN A 100 1.58 -11.96 -2.22
N THR A 101 2.11 -11.77 -1.02
CA THR A 101 1.66 -12.56 0.15
C THR A 101 0.20 -12.30 0.52
N LEU A 102 -0.29 -11.06 0.38
CA LEU A 102 -1.71 -10.73 0.59
C LEU A 102 -2.61 -11.37 -0.49
N LEU A 103 -2.17 -11.34 -1.75
CA LEU A 103 -2.91 -11.87 -2.90
C LEU A 103 -2.79 -13.39 -3.05
N ASP A 104 -1.67 -13.96 -2.63
CA ASP A 104 -1.27 -15.37 -2.71
C ASP A 104 -1.61 -16.12 -1.41
N GLN A 105 -2.27 -15.49 -0.43
CA GLN A 105 -2.96 -16.23 0.63
C GLN A 105 -3.98 -17.16 -0.05
N ARG A 106 -3.56 -18.36 -0.46
CA ARG A 106 -4.26 -19.39 -1.24
C ARG A 106 -5.73 -19.03 -1.45
N TRP A 107 -6.15 -18.81 -2.71
CA TRP A 107 -7.51 -18.71 -3.30
C TRP A 107 -8.61 -19.68 -2.76
N ARG A 108 -8.52 -20.23 -1.54
CA ARG A 108 -8.90 -21.59 -1.11
C ARG A 108 -9.06 -21.78 0.41
N TRP A 109 -9.75 -20.91 1.12
CA TRP A 109 -10.76 -21.47 2.05
C TRP A 109 -12.12 -21.58 1.35
N ARG A 110 -12.38 -20.81 0.27
CA ARG A 110 -13.70 -20.73 -0.39
C ARG A 110 -13.93 -21.60 -1.64
N GLN A 111 -12.95 -22.34 -2.16
CA GLN A 111 -13.25 -23.49 -3.04
C GLN A 111 -13.29 -24.83 -2.28
N SER A 112 -12.99 -24.84 -0.98
CA SER A 112 -13.01 -26.04 -0.13
C SER A 112 -14.35 -26.24 0.60
N ARG A 113 -15.39 -25.50 0.19
CA ARG A 113 -16.79 -25.61 0.65
C ARG A 113 -17.82 -25.65 -0.49
N SER A 114 -17.37 -25.87 -1.74
CA SER A 114 -18.25 -26.15 -2.89
C SER A 114 -18.15 -27.62 -3.26
#